data_AF-A0ABD3PBZ5-F1
#
_entry.id   AF-A0ABD3PBZ5-F1
#
_cell.length_a   1.000
_cell.length_b   1.000
_cell.length_c   1.000
_cell.angle_alpha   90.00
_cell.angle_beta   90.00
_cell.angle_gamma   90.00
#
_symmetry.space_group_name_H-M   'P 1'
#
loop_
_entity.id
_entity.type
_entity.pdbx_description
1 polymer ?
#
loop_
_entity_poly.entity_id
_entity_poly.type
_entity_poly.pdbx_seq_one_letter_code
_entity_poly.pdbx_strand_id
1 'polypeptide(L)'
;MPIVGKSLTCLELIDCKRRVYYVQGKILLSDAALEAIARNTGNLTSFSIVDSEITSAGLERVLKANPSIATLNLSYCDKLDDKAMSLISCHLPGLREFRCYWSTDRHGSFGGVRKDFWFNDDTLLALIKSQERESTDSCIPLGLVGILKRTNVTSKSLRYAMERGVSIEIDPDHNASLLNELQVMDLEEANMWTDLEIVSWRQ
;
A
#
# COMPACT_ATOMS: atom_id res chain seq x y z
N MET A 1 17.39 -6.78 30.80
CA MET A 1 16.86 -7.63 29.71
C MET A 1 16.88 -6.81 28.43
N PRO A 2 17.52 -7.26 27.34
CA PRO A 2 17.39 -6.54 26.07
C PRO A 2 15.91 -6.53 25.69
N ILE A 3 15.37 -5.36 25.39
CA ILE A 3 14.03 -5.23 24.82
C ILE A 3 14.11 -5.91 23.46
N VAL A 4 13.55 -7.12 23.37
CA VAL A 4 13.66 -8.05 22.22
C VAL A 4 13.29 -7.37 20.88
N GLY A 5 12.50 -6.29 20.92
CA GLY A 5 12.10 -5.53 19.74
C GLY A 5 13.14 -4.59 19.12
N LYS A 6 14.19 -4.15 19.84
CA LYS A 6 15.10 -3.11 19.30
C LYS A 6 15.93 -3.56 18.11
N SER A 7 16.24 -4.85 18.04
CA SER A 7 16.96 -5.45 16.91
C SER A 7 16.04 -6.06 15.86
N LEU A 8 14.71 -5.97 16.07
CA LEU A 8 13.73 -6.54 15.15
C LEU A 8 13.69 -5.70 13.87
N THR A 9 13.90 -6.36 12.74
CA THR A 9 13.86 -5.74 11.40
C THR A 9 12.61 -6.14 10.62
N CYS A 10 11.97 -7.26 10.98
CA CYS A 10 10.75 -7.75 10.34
C CYS A 10 9.69 -8.08 11.39
N LEU A 11 8.48 -7.57 11.20
CA LEU A 11 7.31 -7.90 12.02
C LEU A 11 6.09 -8.13 11.13
N GLU A 12 5.53 -9.33 11.19
CA GLU A 12 4.34 -9.71 10.44
C GLU A 12 3.23 -10.17 11.37
N LEU A 13 2.07 -9.52 11.27
CA LEU A 13 0.86 -9.78 12.04
C LEU A 13 -0.27 -10.04 11.06
N ILE A 14 -0.59 -11.31 10.80
CA ILE A 14 -1.54 -11.74 9.76
C ILE A 14 -2.78 -12.39 10.40
N ASP A 15 -3.95 -12.21 9.79
CA ASP A 15 -5.25 -12.79 10.23
C ASP A 15 -5.69 -12.28 11.62
N CYS A 16 -5.64 -10.96 11.81
CA CYS A 16 -5.79 -10.33 13.12
C CYS A 16 -7.25 -10.04 13.52
N LYS A 17 -8.24 -10.35 12.67
CA LYS A 17 -9.68 -10.32 12.98
C LYS A 17 -10.26 -11.69 13.31
N ARG A 18 -9.46 -12.78 13.32
CA ARG A 18 -9.98 -14.14 13.47
C ARG A 18 -10.87 -14.26 14.73
N ARG A 19 -12.17 -14.45 14.51
CA ARG A 19 -13.13 -14.83 15.56
C ARG A 19 -12.73 -16.21 16.05
N VAL A 20 -11.95 -16.28 17.12
CA VAL A 20 -11.80 -17.54 17.84
C VAL A 20 -13.15 -17.82 18.50
N TYR A 21 -13.98 -18.65 17.87
CA TYR A 21 -15.33 -19.00 18.32
C TYR A 21 -15.38 -19.74 19.67
N TYR A 22 -14.25 -19.95 20.34
CA TYR A 22 -14.16 -20.80 21.53
C TYR A 22 -13.56 -20.14 22.78
N VAL A 23 -13.13 -18.87 22.71
CA VAL A 23 -12.64 -18.17 23.90
C VAL A 23 -13.24 -16.78 23.95
N GLN A 24 -13.97 -16.48 25.04
CA GLN A 24 -14.43 -15.13 25.37
C GLN A 24 -13.21 -14.21 25.52
N GLY A 25 -12.76 -13.63 24.41
CA GLY A 25 -11.61 -12.72 24.38
C GLY A 25 -11.30 -12.31 22.95
N LYS A 26 -11.86 -11.17 22.52
CA LYS A 26 -11.41 -10.48 21.31
C LYS A 26 -10.00 -9.96 21.53
N ILE A 27 -8.96 -10.65 21.07
CA ILE A 27 -7.65 -10.01 20.90
C ILE A 27 -7.70 -9.31 19.54
N LEU A 28 -8.32 -8.12 19.51
CA LEU A 28 -8.27 -7.24 18.36
C LEU A 28 -6.95 -6.49 18.41
N LEU A 29 -6.09 -6.67 17.42
CA LEU A 29 -4.99 -5.73 17.23
C LEU A 29 -5.60 -4.34 16.99
N SER A 30 -5.24 -3.41 17.87
CA SER A 30 -5.76 -2.04 17.93
C SER A 30 -4.59 -1.07 17.98
N ASP A 31 -4.88 0.23 17.98
CA ASP A 31 -3.86 1.27 18.10
C ASP A 31 -2.99 1.12 19.36
N ALA A 32 -3.49 0.51 20.43
CA ALA A 32 -2.70 0.19 21.62
C ALA A 32 -1.58 -0.83 21.33
N ALA A 33 -1.85 -1.80 20.44
CA ALA A 33 -0.83 -2.74 19.99
C ALA A 33 0.22 -2.04 19.12
N LEU A 34 -0.21 -1.12 18.24
CA LEU A 34 0.70 -0.30 17.44
C LEU A 34 1.55 0.64 18.30
N GLU A 35 1.01 1.21 19.37
CA GLU A 35 1.77 1.99 20.35
C GLU A 35 2.82 1.13 21.05
N ALA A 36 2.46 -0.08 21.48
CA ALA A 36 3.42 -1.00 22.07
C ALA A 36 4.54 -1.39 21.09
N ILE A 37 4.21 -1.63 19.81
CA ILE A 37 5.19 -1.88 18.76
C ILE A 37 6.12 -0.67 18.62
N ALA A 38 5.58 0.53 18.39
CA ALA A 38 6.35 1.76 18.21
C ALA A 38 7.27 2.08 19.41
N ARG A 39 6.88 1.71 20.64
CA ARG A 39 7.72 1.91 21.83
C ARG A 39 8.88 0.92 21.94
N ASN A 40 8.76 -0.25 21.32
CA ASN A 40 9.71 -1.35 21.50
C ASN A 40 10.51 -1.68 20.24
N THR A 41 10.10 -1.20 19.07
CA THR A 41 10.80 -1.33 17.79
C THR A 41 11.21 0.05 17.27
N GLY A 42 12.37 0.13 16.61
CA GLY A 42 12.82 1.37 15.97
C GLY A 42 13.72 1.14 14.75
N ASN A 43 13.76 -0.09 14.24
CA ASN A 43 14.64 -0.55 13.17
C ASN A 43 13.91 -1.48 12.19
N LEU A 44 12.56 -1.43 12.15
CA LEU A 44 11.82 -2.25 11.20
C LEU A 44 12.12 -1.80 9.77
N THR A 45 12.46 -2.77 8.93
CA THR A 45 12.59 -2.65 7.48
C THR A 45 11.42 -3.30 6.76
N SER A 46 10.73 -4.24 7.41
CA SER A 46 9.50 -4.88 6.92
C SER A 46 8.44 -4.86 8.01
N PHE A 47 7.26 -4.35 7.69
CA PHE A 47 6.13 -4.33 8.60
C PHE A 47 4.85 -4.75 7.89
N SER A 48 4.19 -5.78 8.41
CA SER A 48 2.94 -6.29 7.89
C SER A 48 1.92 -6.36 9.02
N ILE A 49 0.77 -5.70 8.83
CA ILE A 49 -0.39 -5.87 9.67
C ILE A 49 -1.61 -6.04 8.78
N VAL A 50 -2.19 -7.24 8.84
CA VAL A 50 -3.18 -7.71 7.88
C VAL A 50 -4.45 -8.14 8.61
N ASP A 51 -5.59 -7.74 8.05
CA ASP A 51 -6.93 -7.98 8.60
C ASP A 51 -7.02 -7.48 10.04
N SER A 52 -7.00 -6.16 10.21
CA SER A 52 -6.93 -5.50 11.52
C SER A 52 -7.85 -4.29 11.62
N GLU A 53 -8.15 -3.86 12.85
CA GLU A 53 -9.04 -2.74 13.16
C GLU A 53 -8.26 -1.47 13.57
N ILE A 54 -7.01 -1.36 13.12
CA ILE A 54 -6.14 -0.20 13.37
C ILE A 54 -6.63 1.05 12.62
N THR A 55 -6.29 2.22 13.17
CA THR A 55 -6.56 3.51 12.55
C THR A 55 -5.26 4.16 12.04
N SER A 56 -5.41 5.19 11.21
CA SER A 56 -4.29 6.01 10.74
C SER A 56 -3.48 6.63 11.89
N ALA A 57 -4.13 6.97 13.02
CA ALA A 57 -3.42 7.49 14.20
C ALA A 57 -2.53 6.42 14.86
N GLY A 58 -3.01 5.18 14.93
CA GLY A 58 -2.19 4.04 15.39
C GLY A 58 -1.00 3.80 14.45
N LEU A 59 -1.27 3.78 13.15
CA LEU A 59 -0.26 3.57 12.10
C LEU A 59 0.85 4.62 12.16
N GLU A 60 0.50 5.91 12.29
CA GLU A 60 1.45 7.02 12.39
C GLU A 60 2.56 6.79 13.43
N ARG A 61 2.20 6.21 14.59
CA ARG A 61 3.17 5.94 15.67
C ARG A 61 4.25 4.97 15.22
N VAL A 62 3.87 3.90 14.52
CA VAL A 62 4.81 2.89 14.02
C VAL A 62 5.69 3.47 12.93
N LEU A 63 5.11 4.22 11.98
CA LEU A 63 5.84 4.83 10.88
C LEU A 63 6.87 5.85 11.39
N LYS A 64 6.49 6.70 12.36
CA LYS A 64 7.43 7.65 13.00
C LYS A 64 8.57 6.96 13.72
N ALA A 65 8.31 5.83 14.37
CA ALA A 65 9.33 5.08 15.08
C ALA A 65 10.25 4.30 14.13
N ASN A 66 9.81 3.97 12.91
CA ASN A 66 10.52 3.09 11.98
C ASN A 66 10.56 3.71 10.56
N PRO A 67 11.32 4.79 10.33
CA PRO A 67 11.39 5.47 9.03
C PRO A 67 12.11 4.65 7.94
N SER A 68 12.78 3.55 8.32
CA SER A 68 13.51 2.66 7.41
C SER A 68 12.67 1.50 6.86
N ILE A 69 11.35 1.50 7.09
CA ILE A 69 10.46 0.49 6.50
C ILE A 69 10.51 0.61 4.97
N ALA A 70 10.98 -0.46 4.33
CA ALA A 70 11.04 -0.63 2.89
C ALA A 70 9.90 -1.51 2.37
N THR A 71 9.34 -2.40 3.19
CA THR A 71 8.21 -3.25 2.83
C THR A 71 7.06 -3.04 3.81
N LEU A 72 5.92 -2.59 3.31
CA LEU A 72 4.73 -2.33 4.11
C LEU A 72 3.53 -3.09 3.56
N ASN A 73 2.84 -3.84 4.42
CA ASN A 73 1.59 -4.53 4.06
C ASN A 73 0.47 -4.12 5.02
N LEU A 74 -0.58 -3.50 4.47
CA LEU A 74 -1.76 -3.02 5.20
C LEU A 74 -3.05 -3.66 4.66
N SER A 75 -2.93 -4.85 4.09
CA SER A 75 -4.07 -5.55 3.47
C SER A 75 -5.20 -5.77 4.47
N TYR A 76 -6.44 -5.66 4.01
CA TYR A 76 -7.64 -5.92 4.82
C TYR A 76 -7.78 -5.02 6.08
N CYS A 77 -7.14 -3.84 6.11
CA CYS A 77 -7.25 -2.86 7.21
C CYS A 77 -8.37 -1.83 6.95
N ASP A 78 -9.62 -2.20 7.29
CA ASP A 78 -10.83 -1.43 6.92
C ASP A 78 -11.05 -0.11 7.69
N LYS A 79 -10.28 0.14 8.76
CA LYS A 79 -10.41 1.34 9.62
C LYS A 79 -9.42 2.45 9.31
N LEU A 80 -8.57 2.25 8.30
CA LEU A 80 -7.74 3.31 7.75
C LEU A 80 -8.60 4.33 7.00
N ASP A 81 -8.11 5.56 6.98
CA ASP A 81 -8.64 6.70 6.22
C ASP A 81 -7.57 7.26 5.28
N ASP A 82 -7.93 8.22 4.44
CA ASP A 82 -7.05 8.87 3.45
C ASP A 82 -5.73 9.39 4.03
N LYS A 83 -5.72 9.77 5.32
CA LYS A 83 -4.50 10.19 6.02
C LYS A 83 -3.45 9.09 6.08
N ALA A 84 -3.84 7.81 6.05
CA ALA A 84 -2.89 6.69 6.09
C ALA A 84 -1.84 6.81 4.98
N MET A 85 -2.26 7.14 3.76
CA MET A 85 -1.33 7.31 2.63
C MET A 85 -0.47 8.55 2.76
N SER A 86 -1.02 9.66 3.28
CA SER A 86 -0.22 10.85 3.59
C SER A 86 0.86 10.52 4.62
N LEU A 87 0.53 9.76 5.66
CA LEU A 87 1.48 9.33 6.69
C LEU A 87 2.58 8.43 6.12
N ILE A 88 2.22 7.47 5.26
CA ILE A 88 3.19 6.62 4.56
C ILE A 88 4.13 7.49 3.72
N SER A 89 3.58 8.39 2.91
CA SER A 89 4.34 9.30 2.05
C SER A 89 5.29 10.20 2.84
N CYS A 90 4.87 10.66 4.02
CA CYS A 90 5.67 11.55 4.87
C CYS A 90 6.75 10.83 5.68
N HIS A 91 6.53 9.58 6.07
CA HIS A 91 7.41 8.88 7.02
C HIS A 91 8.26 7.78 6.39
N LEU A 92 7.88 7.27 5.20
CA LEU A 92 8.58 6.19 4.50
C LEU A 92 9.09 6.66 3.12
N PRO A 93 10.10 7.55 3.08
CA PRO A 93 10.65 8.09 1.82
C PRO A 93 11.36 7.06 0.94
N GLY A 94 11.77 5.92 1.51
CA GLY A 94 12.47 4.83 0.82
C GLY A 94 11.64 3.56 0.72
N LEU A 95 10.33 3.69 0.56
CA LEU A 95 9.42 2.54 0.48
C LEU A 95 9.66 1.81 -0.85
N ARG A 96 9.97 0.52 -0.76
CA ARG A 96 10.25 -0.34 -1.92
C ARG A 96 9.08 -1.21 -2.31
N GLU A 97 8.22 -1.56 -1.36
CA GLU A 97 7.06 -2.39 -1.64
C GLU A 97 5.89 -2.02 -0.73
N PHE A 98 4.74 -1.79 -1.34
CA PHE A 98 3.48 -1.55 -0.65
C PHE A 98 2.44 -2.57 -1.09
N ARG A 99 1.92 -3.34 -0.12
CA ARG A 99 0.86 -4.34 -0.35
C ARG A 99 -0.45 -3.87 0.24
N CYS A 100 -1.51 -3.86 -0.57
CA CYS A 100 -2.84 -3.45 -0.15
C CYS A 100 -3.93 -4.31 -0.82
N TYR A 101 -4.00 -5.59 -0.46
CA TYR A 101 -5.11 -6.46 -0.85
C TYR A 101 -6.36 -6.11 -0.04
N TRP A 102 -7.50 -5.90 -0.71
CA TRP A 102 -8.77 -5.57 -0.06
C TRP A 102 -9.66 -6.81 0.06
N SER A 103 -10.31 -7.04 1.22
CA SER A 103 -11.47 -7.95 1.27
C SER A 103 -12.67 -7.13 0.91
N THR A 104 -13.30 -7.58 -0.16
CA THR A 104 -14.69 -7.34 -0.46
C THR A 104 -15.53 -7.13 0.82
N ASP A 105 -16.21 -5.98 0.88
CA ASP A 105 -17.61 -5.80 1.31
C ASP A 105 -18.17 -6.48 2.57
N ARG A 106 -17.34 -6.88 3.56
CA ARG A 106 -17.90 -7.31 4.87
C ARG A 106 -18.67 -6.23 5.63
N HIS A 107 -18.55 -4.98 5.18
CA HIS A 107 -19.50 -3.92 5.49
C HIS A 107 -19.99 -3.29 4.19
N GLY A 108 -20.88 -4.00 3.47
CA GLY A 108 -21.77 -3.33 2.52
C GLY A 108 -22.28 -2.04 3.14
N SER A 109 -22.18 -0.94 2.39
CA SER A 109 -22.48 0.42 2.81
C SER A 109 -23.59 0.49 3.85
N PHE A 110 -23.24 0.54 5.13
CA PHE A 110 -24.21 0.80 6.19
C PHE A 110 -24.54 2.30 6.07
N GLY A 111 -25.63 2.61 5.36
CA GLY A 111 -26.16 3.97 5.24
C GLY A 111 -25.86 4.71 3.93
N GLY A 112 -25.43 4.04 2.85
CA GLY A 112 -25.37 4.66 1.51
C GLY A 112 -24.34 5.79 1.31
N VAL A 113 -23.56 6.13 2.34
CA VAL A 113 -22.42 7.03 2.20
C VAL A 113 -21.26 6.22 1.60
N ARG A 114 -20.76 6.64 0.44
CA ARG A 114 -19.50 6.11 -0.11
C ARG A 114 -18.44 6.34 0.97
N LYS A 115 -17.95 5.27 1.61
CA LYS A 115 -16.75 5.38 2.41
C LYS A 115 -15.63 5.59 1.40
N ASP A 116 -15.08 6.80 1.34
CA ASP A 116 -13.98 7.11 0.43
C ASP A 116 -12.88 6.07 0.63
N PHE A 117 -12.51 5.40 -0.46
CA PHE A 117 -11.43 4.43 -0.43
C PHE A 117 -10.15 5.20 -0.07
N TRP A 118 -9.54 4.84 1.06
CA TRP A 118 -8.34 5.53 1.55
C TRP A 118 -7.13 5.40 0.62
N PHE A 119 -7.15 4.39 -0.27
CA PHE A 119 -6.25 4.28 -1.40
C PHE A 119 -7.00 4.60 -2.71
N ASN A 120 -6.63 5.72 -3.32
CA ASN A 120 -7.24 6.35 -4.49
C ASN A 120 -6.18 7.11 -5.32
N ASP A 121 -6.57 7.65 -6.48
CA ASP A 121 -5.69 8.41 -7.39
C ASP A 121 -4.86 9.49 -6.71
N ASP A 122 -5.48 10.35 -5.90
CA ASP A 122 -4.81 11.48 -5.25
C ASP A 122 -3.77 10.99 -4.24
N THR A 123 -4.12 9.97 -3.46
CA THR A 123 -3.22 9.38 -2.47
C THR A 123 -2.07 8.59 -3.11
N LEU A 124 -2.32 7.93 -4.24
CA LEU A 124 -1.28 7.27 -5.03
C LEU A 124 -0.30 8.30 -5.61
N LEU A 125 -0.83 9.38 -6.19
CA LEU A 125 -0.01 10.47 -6.73
C LEU A 125 0.85 11.12 -5.65
N ALA A 126 0.29 11.33 -4.44
CA ALA A 126 1.04 11.85 -3.30
C ALA A 126 2.18 10.91 -2.89
N LEU A 127 1.93 9.59 -2.87
CA LEU A 127 2.96 8.59 -2.59
C LEU A 127 4.08 8.66 -3.63
N ILE A 128 3.75 8.59 -4.92
CA ILE A 128 4.74 8.64 -6.01
C ILE A 128 5.61 9.89 -5.89
N LYS A 129 4.99 11.07 -5.74
CA LYS A 129 5.71 12.35 -5.59
C LYS A 129 6.61 12.38 -4.35
N SER A 130 6.26 11.69 -3.27
CA SER A 130 7.12 11.61 -2.09
C SER A 130 8.37 10.78 -2.37
N GLN A 131 8.24 9.66 -3.09
CA GLN A 131 9.36 8.80 -3.44
C GLN A 131 10.26 9.46 -4.51
N GLU A 132 9.70 10.25 -5.43
CA GLU A 132 10.48 11.02 -6.42
C GLU A 132 11.46 12.01 -5.79
N ARG A 133 11.08 12.66 -4.67
CA ARG A 133 11.94 13.63 -3.98
C ARG A 133 13.21 13.00 -3.41
N GLU A 134 13.16 11.69 -3.20
CA GLU A 134 14.17 10.93 -2.46
C GLU A 134 14.96 10.00 -3.39
N SER A 135 14.45 9.75 -4.60
CA SER A 135 15.17 9.02 -5.64
C SER A 135 16.17 9.93 -6.36
N THR A 136 17.43 9.50 -6.44
CA THR A 136 18.45 10.12 -7.31
C THR A 136 18.35 9.66 -8.75
N ASP A 137 17.58 8.59 -9.00
CA ASP A 137 17.44 7.94 -10.30
C ASP A 137 16.15 8.40 -11.00
N SER A 138 16.11 8.29 -12.33
CA SER A 138 14.91 8.58 -13.12
C SER A 138 13.75 7.61 -12.86
N CYS A 139 14.02 6.48 -12.17
CA CYS A 139 13.03 5.46 -11.84
C CYS A 139 12.83 5.37 -10.33
N ILE A 140 11.57 5.24 -9.91
CA ILE A 140 11.19 5.04 -8.51
C ILE A 140 11.21 3.54 -8.22
N PRO A 141 12.05 3.03 -7.31
CA PRO A 141 12.15 1.61 -7.00
C PRO A 141 11.02 1.16 -6.04
N LEU A 142 9.77 1.41 -6.41
CA LEU A 142 8.56 1.06 -5.66
C LEU A 142 7.77 -0.03 -6.39
N GLY A 143 7.37 -1.05 -5.64
CA GLY A 143 6.41 -2.07 -6.03
C GLY A 143 5.06 -1.85 -5.36
N LEU A 144 4.01 -1.76 -6.16
CA LEU A 144 2.63 -1.77 -5.69
C LEU A 144 2.02 -3.14 -5.95
N VAL A 145 1.59 -3.81 -4.89
CA VAL A 145 1.13 -5.19 -4.97
C VAL A 145 -0.29 -5.30 -4.45
N GLY A 146 -1.14 -5.99 -5.21
CA GLY A 146 -2.51 -6.29 -4.81
C GLY A 146 -3.48 -5.15 -5.08
N ILE A 147 -3.24 -4.33 -6.11
CA ILE A 147 -4.22 -3.33 -6.55
C ILE A 147 -5.46 -4.07 -7.09
N LEU A 148 -6.62 -3.84 -6.46
CA LEU A 148 -7.89 -4.49 -6.81
C LEU A 148 -8.87 -3.49 -7.43
N LYS A 149 -9.76 -3.97 -8.31
CA LYS A 149 -10.72 -3.22 -9.14
C LYS A 149 -11.63 -2.26 -8.35
N ARG A 150 -11.74 -2.46 -7.04
CA ARG A 150 -12.55 -1.64 -6.14
C ARG A 150 -11.77 -0.48 -5.51
N THR A 151 -10.47 -0.33 -5.77
CA THR A 151 -9.77 0.90 -5.43
C THR A 151 -10.30 2.03 -6.30
N ASN A 152 -10.44 3.23 -5.75
CA ASN A 152 -10.74 4.43 -6.57
C ASN A 152 -9.46 4.93 -7.27
N VAL A 153 -8.66 3.97 -7.74
CA VAL A 153 -7.41 4.15 -8.46
C VAL A 153 -7.71 3.79 -9.92
N THR A 154 -7.59 4.78 -10.79
CA THR A 154 -7.91 4.67 -12.22
C THR A 154 -6.71 4.15 -13.01
N SER A 155 -6.97 3.63 -14.22
CA SER A 155 -5.91 3.25 -15.16
C SER A 155 -4.95 4.42 -15.46
N LYS A 156 -5.44 5.67 -15.43
CA LYS A 156 -4.62 6.87 -15.64
C LYS A 156 -3.54 7.06 -14.57
N SER A 157 -3.88 6.95 -13.30
CA SER A 157 -2.90 7.14 -12.21
C SER A 157 -1.92 5.98 -12.13
N LEU A 158 -2.36 4.76 -12.45
CA LEU A 158 -1.49 3.58 -12.55
C LEU A 158 -0.47 3.73 -13.69
N ARG A 159 -0.90 4.22 -14.86
CA ARG A 159 0.04 4.51 -15.96
C ARG A 159 1.07 5.54 -15.57
N TYR A 160 0.64 6.64 -14.96
CA TYR A 160 1.56 7.64 -14.45
C TYR A 160 2.58 7.03 -13.47
N ALA A 161 2.16 6.10 -12.60
CA ALA A 161 3.09 5.38 -11.73
C ALA A 161 4.09 4.52 -12.52
N MET A 162 3.62 3.77 -13.52
CA MET A 162 4.46 2.92 -14.38
C MET A 162 5.47 3.73 -15.18
N GLU A 163 5.07 4.90 -15.72
CA GLU A 163 5.98 5.84 -16.41
C GLU A 163 7.10 6.36 -15.51
N ARG A 164 6.86 6.40 -14.19
CA ARG A 164 7.88 6.75 -13.18
C ARG A 164 8.70 5.54 -12.71
N GLY A 165 8.52 4.37 -13.33
CA GLY A 165 9.25 3.15 -13.01
C GLY A 165 8.67 2.36 -11.82
N VAL A 166 7.49 2.72 -11.33
CA VAL A 166 6.80 1.95 -10.29
C VAL A 166 6.33 0.63 -10.88
N SER A 167 6.80 -0.48 -10.32
CA SER A 167 6.30 -1.81 -10.67
C SER A 167 4.92 -2.05 -10.05
N ILE A 168 3.99 -2.60 -10.82
CA ILE A 168 2.61 -2.82 -10.35
C ILE A 168 2.23 -4.28 -10.59
N GLU A 169 1.92 -4.98 -9.51
CA GLU A 169 1.38 -6.34 -9.52
C GLU A 169 -0.13 -6.28 -9.26
N ILE A 170 -0.89 -6.56 -10.31
CA ILE A 170 -2.34 -6.57 -10.31
C ILE A 170 -2.80 -8.02 -10.31
N ASP A 171 -3.66 -8.39 -9.36
CA ASP A 171 -4.27 -9.73 -9.32
C ASP A 171 -5.22 -9.91 -10.52
N PRO A 172 -4.91 -10.82 -11.48
CA PRO A 172 -5.67 -10.97 -12.71
C PRO A 172 -7.11 -11.47 -12.49
N ASP A 173 -7.34 -12.28 -11.46
CA ASP A 173 -8.64 -12.94 -11.22
C ASP A 173 -9.73 -11.92 -10.89
N HIS A 174 -9.34 -10.77 -10.33
CA HIS A 174 -10.26 -9.72 -9.87
C HIS A 174 -10.19 -8.43 -10.70
N ASN A 175 -9.28 -8.33 -11.67
CA ASN A 175 -8.94 -7.08 -12.37
C ASN A 175 -8.91 -7.17 -13.90
N ALA A 176 -9.47 -8.21 -14.52
CA ALA A 176 -9.41 -8.37 -15.98
C ALA A 176 -9.75 -7.11 -16.81
N SER A 177 -10.75 -6.32 -16.38
CA SER A 177 -11.12 -5.05 -17.05
C SER A 177 -10.02 -3.99 -16.95
N LEU A 178 -9.41 -3.84 -15.77
CA LEU A 178 -8.34 -2.88 -15.54
C LEU A 178 -7.08 -3.27 -16.29
N LEU A 179 -6.77 -4.58 -16.31
CA LEU A 179 -5.67 -5.12 -17.11
C LEU A 179 -5.90 -4.87 -18.61
N ASN A 180 -7.12 -5.05 -19.11
CA ASN A 180 -7.44 -4.72 -20.50
C ASN A 180 -7.27 -3.21 -20.78
N GLU A 181 -7.74 -2.32 -19.91
CA GLU A 181 -7.53 -0.88 -20.06
C GLU A 181 -6.05 -0.48 -20.06
N LEU A 182 -5.23 -1.16 -19.24
CA LEU A 182 -3.79 -0.98 -19.19
C LEU A 182 -3.08 -1.56 -20.43
N GLN A 183 -3.62 -2.59 -21.06
CA GLN A 183 -3.08 -3.14 -22.32
C GLN A 183 -3.56 -2.39 -23.58
N VAL A 184 -4.77 -1.80 -23.57
CA VAL A 184 -5.39 -1.20 -24.76
C VAL A 184 -4.75 0.13 -25.17
N MET A 185 -4.32 1.00 -24.24
CA MET A 185 -3.66 2.25 -24.65
C MET A 185 -2.21 2.04 -25.13
N ASP A 186 -1.58 0.90 -24.80
CA ASP A 186 -0.24 0.58 -25.34
C ASP A 186 -0.28 0.42 -26.87
N LEU A 187 -1.47 0.14 -27.46
CA LEU A 187 -1.66 0.03 -28.92
C LEU A 187 -2.06 1.35 -29.58
N GLU A 188 -2.79 2.23 -28.89
CA GLU A 188 -3.20 3.53 -29.43
C GLU A 188 -2.06 4.56 -29.36
N GLU A 189 -1.26 4.56 -28.28
CA GLU A 189 -0.07 5.41 -28.19
C GLU A 189 1.11 4.84 -28.98
N ALA A 190 1.28 3.52 -29.13
CA ALA A 190 2.30 2.98 -30.05
C ALA A 190 2.12 3.49 -31.51
N ASN A 191 0.90 3.86 -31.91
CA ASN A 191 0.60 4.48 -33.21
C ASN A 191 0.78 6.01 -33.24
N MET A 192 0.94 6.66 -32.09
CA MET A 192 1.24 8.10 -32.00
C MET A 192 2.75 8.39 -31.85
N TRP A 193 3.57 7.40 -31.52
CA TRP A 193 5.00 7.53 -31.27
C TRP A 193 5.89 7.03 -32.43
N THR A 194 5.33 6.77 -33.62
CA THR A 194 6.09 6.33 -34.80
C THR A 194 6.92 7.42 -35.49
N ASP A 195 6.93 8.67 -35.01
CA ASP A 195 7.69 9.77 -35.63
C ASP A 195 8.87 10.31 -34.81
N LEU A 196 9.26 9.69 -33.69
CA LEU A 196 10.52 10.04 -33.02
C LEU A 196 11.31 8.79 -32.58
N GLU A 197 12.50 8.70 -33.17
CA GLU A 197 13.59 7.73 -33.06
C GLU A 197 13.92 7.12 -31.66
N ILE A 198 13.97 5.76 -31.62
CA ILE A 198 14.81 4.81 -30.82
C ILE A 198 14.50 4.76 -29.28
N VAL A 199 14.43 3.65 -28.51
CA VAL A 199 15.22 2.39 -28.43
C VAL A 199 14.44 1.26 -27.72
N SER A 200 14.41 0.09 -28.37
CA SER A 200 14.41 -1.29 -27.85
C SER A 200 14.14 -1.54 -26.36
N TRP A 201 13.02 -2.23 -26.07
CA TRP A 201 12.90 -3.17 -24.94
C TRP A 201 12.32 -4.50 -25.42
N ARG A 202 13.18 -5.32 -26.06
CA ARG A 202 13.04 -6.78 -26.11
C ARG A 202 14.44 -7.40 -26.22
N GLN A 203 15.05 -7.71 -25.09
CA GLN A 203 15.89 -8.89 -24.87
C GLN A 203 15.66 -9.39 -23.45
#